data_AF-A0A9E8HGY4-F1
#
_entry.id   AF-A0A9E8HGY4-F1
#
_cell.length_a   1.000
_cell.length_b   1.000
_cell.length_c   1.000
_cell.angle_alpha   90.00
_cell.angle_beta   90.00
_cell.angle_gamma   90.00
#
_symmetry.space_group_name_H-M   'P 1'
#
loop_
_entity.id
_entity.type
_entity.pdbx_description
1 polymer ?
#
loop_
_entity_poly.entity_id
_entity_poly.type
_entity_poly.pdbx_seq_one_letter_code
_entity_poly.pdbx_strand_id
1 'polypeptide(L)'
;MSLYLSQREIRGLKKLGDLVIPGGYGMPSFSETGCVDHIDEVMGPTPEADVKDFKLLMKVFSVAPEFFIKGILKLLDKESVFPEPIGGLIRLLNVGIKGVVFSLYYSNNTSDFYQGPLVHEAIGYQVRCEMVEPNGSVER
;
A
#
# COMPACT_ATOMS: atom_id res chain seq x y z
N MET A 1 -4.52 4.37 -17.27
CA MET A 1 -3.07 4.65 -17.42
C MET A 1 -2.76 5.78 -16.45
N SER A 2 -1.81 5.58 -15.54
CA SER A 2 -1.53 6.55 -14.46
C SER A 2 -1.00 7.87 -15.01
N LEU A 3 -1.45 8.97 -14.42
CA LEU A 3 -0.96 10.33 -14.68
C LEU A 3 0.37 10.60 -13.98
N TYR A 4 0.67 9.88 -12.89
CA TYR A 4 1.85 10.11 -12.06
C TYR A 4 2.99 9.13 -12.34
N LEU A 5 2.68 7.84 -12.52
CA LEU A 5 3.68 6.78 -12.69
C LEU A 5 3.74 6.26 -14.14
N SER A 6 4.96 6.09 -14.63
CA SER A 6 5.26 5.40 -15.89
C SER A 6 5.12 3.88 -15.75
N GLN A 7 5.02 3.16 -16.87
CA GLN A 7 4.90 1.69 -16.86
C GLN A 7 6.08 0.97 -16.19
N ARG A 8 7.27 1.57 -16.18
CA ARG A 8 8.41 1.01 -15.44
C ARG A 8 8.22 1.15 -13.93
N GLU A 9 7.75 2.30 -13.48
CA GLU A 9 7.47 2.56 -12.06
C GLU A 9 6.31 1.69 -11.57
N ILE A 10 5.24 1.55 -12.37
CA ILE A 10 4.14 0.61 -12.08
C ILE A 10 4.65 -0.83 -11.95
N ARG A 11 5.58 -1.28 -12.81
CA ARG A 11 6.20 -2.60 -12.66
C ARG A 11 6.98 -2.73 -11.35
N GLY A 12 7.71 -1.70 -10.96
CA GLY A 12 8.41 -1.67 -9.66
C GLY A 12 7.45 -1.76 -8.48
N LEU A 13 6.33 -1.03 -8.55
CA LEU A 13 5.29 -1.06 -7.54
C LEU A 13 4.58 -2.41 -7.46
N LYS A 14 4.24 -3.04 -8.60
CA LYS A 14 3.67 -4.39 -8.61
C LYS A 14 4.60 -5.41 -7.96
N LYS A 15 5.89 -5.39 -8.31
CA LYS A 15 6.92 -6.25 -7.68
C LYS A 15 6.97 -6.03 -6.17
N LEU A 16 7.08 -4.78 -5.73
CA LEU A 16 7.11 -4.44 -4.31
C LEU A 16 5.83 -4.91 -3.61
N GLY A 17 4.67 -4.62 -4.20
CA GLY A 17 3.37 -4.97 -3.67
C GLY A 17 3.22 -6.48 -3.48
N ASP A 18 3.60 -7.30 -4.47
CA ASP A 18 3.56 -8.76 -4.36
C ASP A 18 4.55 -9.31 -3.32
N LEU A 19 5.64 -8.59 -3.03
CA LEU A 19 6.57 -8.97 -1.96
C LEU A 19 6.02 -8.66 -0.57
N VAL A 20 5.22 -7.60 -0.43
CA VAL A 20 4.57 -7.21 0.82
C VAL A 20 3.26 -8.01 1.02
N ILE A 21 2.51 -8.24 -0.06
CA ILE A 21 1.22 -8.93 -0.11
C ILE A 21 1.25 -9.95 -1.27
N PRO A 22 1.86 -11.13 -1.05
CA PRO A 22 1.96 -12.17 -2.07
C PRO A 22 0.64 -12.88 -2.38
N GLY A 23 -0.43 -12.60 -1.62
CA GLY A 23 -1.67 -13.35 -1.67
C GLY A 23 -1.56 -14.71 -0.98
N GLY A 24 -2.48 -15.61 -1.30
CA GLY A 24 -2.58 -16.96 -0.74
C GLY A 24 -3.68 -17.11 0.31
N TYR A 25 -4.01 -18.34 0.66
CA TYR A 25 -5.09 -18.68 1.61
C TYR A 25 -6.45 -18.04 1.27
N GLY A 26 -6.77 -17.93 -0.02
CA GLY A 26 -8.02 -17.31 -0.49
C GLY A 26 -7.93 -15.78 -0.67
N MET A 27 -6.78 -15.17 -0.38
CA MET A 27 -6.51 -13.76 -0.66
C MET A 27 -5.82 -13.61 -2.03
N PRO A 28 -6.21 -12.61 -2.85
CA PRO A 28 -5.45 -12.25 -4.04
C PRO A 28 -4.10 -11.61 -3.67
N SER A 29 -3.12 -11.67 -4.57
CA SER A 29 -1.90 -10.87 -4.46
C SER A 29 -2.16 -9.39 -4.77
N PHE A 30 -1.21 -8.52 -4.42
CA PHE A 30 -1.30 -7.10 -4.76
C PHE A 30 -1.48 -6.86 -6.27
N SER A 31 -0.70 -7.53 -7.11
CA SER A 31 -0.78 -7.34 -8.56
C SER A 31 -2.00 -8.01 -9.18
N GLU A 32 -2.52 -9.08 -8.58
CA GLU A 32 -3.74 -9.77 -9.03
C GLU A 32 -4.99 -8.89 -8.93
N THR A 33 -5.13 -8.08 -7.87
CA THR A 33 -6.30 -7.19 -7.70
C THR A 33 -6.36 -6.07 -8.74
N GLY A 34 -5.22 -5.72 -9.35
CA GLY A 34 -5.13 -4.55 -10.23
C GLY A 34 -5.34 -3.21 -9.52
N CYS A 35 -5.34 -3.17 -8.18
CA CYS A 35 -5.56 -1.94 -7.39
C CYS A 35 -4.59 -0.79 -7.74
N VAL A 36 -3.44 -1.12 -8.32
CA VAL A 36 -2.46 -0.14 -8.82
C VAL A 36 -3.00 0.80 -9.90
N ASP A 37 -4.11 0.46 -10.55
CA ASP A 37 -4.77 1.36 -11.51
C ASP A 37 -5.33 2.63 -10.82
N HIS A 38 -5.51 2.57 -9.50
CA HIS A 38 -5.96 3.68 -8.64
C HIS A 38 -4.81 4.44 -7.97
N ILE A 39 -3.56 4.24 -8.39
CA ILE A 39 -2.39 4.90 -7.79
C ILE A 39 -2.49 6.43 -7.80
N ASP A 40 -3.19 7.00 -8.77
CA ASP A 40 -3.38 8.44 -8.90
C ASP A 40 -4.17 9.04 -7.73
N GLU A 41 -5.04 8.26 -7.06
CA GLU A 41 -5.77 8.67 -5.86
C GLU A 41 -4.84 8.84 -4.66
N VAL A 42 -3.76 8.07 -4.60
CA VAL A 42 -2.73 8.18 -3.56
C VAL A 42 -1.72 9.27 -3.92
N MET A 43 -1.35 9.39 -5.19
CA MET A 43 -0.33 10.35 -5.64
C MET A 43 -0.85 11.79 -5.72
N GLY A 44 -2.12 11.99 -6.08
CA GLY A 44 -2.72 13.32 -6.23
C GLY A 44 -2.62 14.24 -5.00
N PRO A 45 -2.93 13.78 -3.78
CA PRO A 45 -2.79 14.59 -2.57
C PRO A 45 -1.36 14.61 -1.99
N THR A 46 -0.44 13.81 -2.54
CA THR A 46 0.93 13.67 -2.03
C THR A 46 1.80 14.83 -2.52
N PRO A 47 2.65 15.45 -1.67
CA PRO A 47 3.57 16.51 -2.11
C PRO A 47 4.45 16.08 -3.29
N GLU A 48 4.69 16.99 -4.25
CA GLU A 48 5.42 16.66 -5.48
C GLU A 48 6.82 16.09 -5.25
N ALA A 49 7.51 16.55 -4.20
CA ALA A 49 8.82 16.03 -3.81
C ALA A 49 8.75 14.54 -3.44
N ASP A 50 7.77 14.16 -2.62
CA ASP A 50 7.56 12.79 -2.17
C ASP A 50 7.15 11.88 -3.35
N VAL A 51 6.30 12.38 -4.26
CA VAL A 51 5.94 11.66 -5.50
C VAL A 51 7.19 11.39 -6.35
N LYS A 52 8.08 12.37 -6.49
CA LYS A 52 9.31 12.23 -7.28
C LYS A 52 10.27 11.21 -6.66
N ASP A 53 10.43 11.22 -5.34
CA ASP A 53 11.28 10.28 -4.61
C ASP A 53 10.71 8.86 -4.67
N PHE A 54 9.39 8.73 -4.52
CA PHE A 54 8.69 7.45 -4.70
C PHE A 54 8.88 6.89 -6.12
N LYS A 55 8.73 7.73 -7.15
CA LYS A 55 8.98 7.36 -8.55
C LYS A 55 10.41 6.87 -8.77
N LEU A 56 11.40 7.57 -8.22
CA LEU A 56 12.79 7.15 -8.30
C LEU A 56 12.99 5.76 -7.69
N LEU A 57 12.43 5.53 -6.51
CA LEU A 57 12.49 4.22 -5.83
C LEU A 57 11.82 3.13 -6.66
N MET A 58 10.62 3.37 -7.20
CA MET A 58 9.89 2.41 -8.02
C MET A 58 10.64 2.10 -9.32
N LYS A 59 11.29 3.10 -9.91
CA LYS A 59 12.15 2.90 -11.08
C LYS A 59 13.33 1.97 -10.75
N VAL A 60 13.95 2.10 -9.59
CA VAL A 60 15.00 1.18 -9.12
C VAL A 60 14.43 -0.22 -8.92
N PHE A 61 13.29 -0.37 -8.23
CA PHE A 61 12.66 -1.67 -8.00
C PHE A 61 12.18 -2.36 -9.28
N SER A 62 11.89 -1.59 -10.33
CA SER A 62 11.49 -2.15 -11.62
C SER A 62 12.56 -3.05 -12.23
N VAL A 63 13.84 -2.68 -12.07
CA VAL A 63 15.00 -3.40 -12.62
C VAL A 63 15.74 -4.24 -11.56
N ALA A 64 15.54 -3.94 -10.29
CA ALA A 64 16.16 -4.70 -9.21
C ALA A 64 15.68 -6.16 -9.20
N PRO A 65 16.58 -7.12 -8.90
CA PRO A 65 16.20 -8.49 -8.57
C PRO A 65 15.35 -8.55 -7.30
N GLU A 66 14.43 -9.50 -7.21
CA GLU A 66 13.53 -9.62 -6.05
C GLU A 66 14.26 -9.84 -4.72
N PHE A 67 15.37 -10.60 -4.71
CA PHE A 67 16.13 -10.84 -3.49
C PHE A 67 16.68 -9.53 -2.89
N PHE A 68 16.97 -8.53 -3.72
CA PHE A 68 17.44 -7.23 -3.28
C PHE A 68 16.31 -6.45 -2.60
N ILE A 69 15.12 -6.43 -3.22
CA ILE A 69 13.93 -5.77 -2.64
C ILE A 69 13.52 -6.46 -1.33
N LYS A 70 13.52 -7.80 -1.30
CA LYS A 70 13.31 -8.60 -0.07
C LYS A 70 14.35 -8.25 1.01
N GLY A 71 15.60 -8.02 0.62
CA GLY A 71 16.66 -7.58 1.54
C GLY A 71 16.37 -6.22 2.16
N ILE A 72 15.94 -5.26 1.35
CA ILE A 72 15.51 -3.93 1.83
C ILE A 72 14.32 -4.09 2.78
N LEU A 73 13.27 -4.82 2.38
CA LEU A 73 12.09 -5.03 3.23
C LEU A 73 12.45 -5.67 4.59
N LYS A 74 13.32 -6.68 4.59
CA LYS A 74 13.82 -7.30 5.83
C LYS A 74 14.63 -6.33 6.71
N LEU A 75 15.30 -5.35 6.11
CA LEU A 75 16.01 -4.31 6.84
C LEU A 75 15.03 -3.32 7.45
N LEU A 76 14.00 -2.94 6.69
CA LEU A 76 12.91 -2.07 7.12
C LEU A 76 12.07 -2.73 8.23
N ASP A 77 12.01 -4.06 8.31
CA ASP A 77 11.33 -4.74 9.42
C ASP A 77 12.17 -4.76 10.73
N LYS A 78 13.44 -4.35 10.66
CA LYS A 78 14.39 -4.33 11.78
C LYS A 78 14.72 -2.91 12.25
N GLU A 79 13.77 -1.98 12.16
CA GLU A 79 14.00 -0.55 12.48
C GLU A 79 14.54 -0.33 13.90
N SER A 80 14.11 -1.16 14.86
CA SER A 80 14.53 -1.07 16.27
C SER A 80 16.01 -1.35 16.52
N VAL A 81 16.73 -1.86 15.52
CA VAL A 81 18.16 -2.20 15.61
C VAL A 81 19.04 -1.00 15.25
N PHE A 82 18.51 0.01 14.57
CA PHE A 82 19.30 1.15 14.09
C PHE A 82 19.32 2.31 15.09
N PRO A 83 20.50 2.89 15.39
CA PRO A 83 20.60 4.07 16.23
C PRO A 83 20.01 5.30 15.51
N GLU A 84 19.54 6.27 16.30
CA GLU A 84 19.13 7.56 15.76
C GLU A 84 20.35 8.35 15.25
N PRO A 85 20.21 9.12 14.15
CA PRO A 85 18.97 9.49 13.43
C PRO A 85 18.58 8.53 12.29
N ILE A 86 19.37 7.47 12.06
CA ILE A 86 19.18 6.54 10.94
C ILE A 86 17.89 5.74 11.12
N GLY A 87 17.60 5.32 12.36
CA GLY A 87 16.35 4.64 12.71
C GLY A 87 15.10 5.42 12.28
N GLY A 88 15.07 6.73 12.54
CA GLY A 88 14.00 7.62 12.06
C GLY A 88 13.79 7.60 10.54
N LEU A 89 14.87 7.64 9.75
CA LEU A 89 14.79 7.62 8.29
C LEU A 89 14.31 6.27 7.74
N ILE A 90 14.78 5.16 8.32
CA ILE A 90 14.36 3.80 7.95
C ILE A 90 12.86 3.63 8.20
N ARG A 91 12.38 4.12 9.35
CA ARG A 91 10.96 4.11 9.72
C ARG A 91 10.10 4.93 8.79
N LEU A 92 10.55 6.14 8.44
CA LEU A 92 9.87 6.97 7.45
C LEU A 92 9.75 6.25 6.10
N LEU A 93 10.84 5.59 5.66
CA LEU A 93 10.84 4.83 4.42
C LEU A 93 9.89 3.62 4.48
N ASN A 94 9.84 2.90 5.60
CA ASN A 94 8.93 1.77 5.77
C ASN A 94 7.46 2.22 5.74
N VAL A 95 7.13 3.31 6.45
CA VAL A 95 5.79 3.90 6.44
C VAL A 95 5.41 4.37 5.03
N GLY A 96 6.33 5.01 4.29
CA GLY A 96 6.07 5.44 2.92
C GLY A 96 5.83 4.26 1.97
N ILE A 97 6.73 3.27 1.97
CA ILE A 97 6.66 2.10 1.09
C ILE A 97 5.41 1.26 1.37
N LYS A 98 5.24 0.82 2.63
CA LYS A 98 4.11 -0.04 3.00
C LYS A 98 2.80 0.74 3.01
N GLY A 99 2.84 2.03 3.36
CA GLY A 99 1.67 2.90 3.35
C GLY A 99 1.02 2.95 1.97
N VAL A 100 1.80 3.19 0.90
CA VAL A 100 1.24 3.19 -0.47
C VAL A 100 0.66 1.83 -0.85
N VAL A 101 1.38 0.74 -0.55
CA VAL A 101 0.91 -0.62 -0.86
C VAL A 101 -0.38 -0.95 -0.11
N PHE A 102 -0.45 -0.67 1.19
CA PHE A 102 -1.64 -0.96 2.01
C PHE A 102 -2.82 -0.06 1.68
N SER A 103 -2.58 1.23 1.45
CA SER A 103 -3.64 2.16 1.03
C SER A 103 -4.32 1.68 -0.25
N LEU A 104 -3.55 1.25 -1.25
CA LEU A 104 -4.11 0.69 -2.46
C LEU A 104 -4.82 -0.64 -2.22
N TYR A 105 -4.14 -1.60 -1.60
CA TYR A 105 -4.69 -2.95 -1.45
C TYR A 105 -5.97 -2.98 -0.61
N TYR A 106 -6.02 -2.23 0.49
CA TYR A 106 -7.17 -2.19 1.39
C TYR A 106 -8.19 -1.10 1.03
N SER A 107 -7.98 -0.31 -0.03
CA SER A 107 -9.03 0.57 -0.59
C SER A 107 -10.23 -0.21 -1.13
N ASN A 108 -10.05 -1.51 -1.41
CA ASN A 108 -11.01 -2.37 -2.09
C ASN A 108 -11.27 -2.02 -3.56
N ASN A 109 -10.57 -1.02 -4.11
CA ASN A 109 -10.61 -0.70 -5.52
C ASN A 109 -9.78 -1.73 -6.30
N THR A 110 -10.36 -2.27 -7.37
CA THR A 110 -9.75 -3.29 -8.22
C THR A 110 -9.86 -2.85 -9.68
N SER A 111 -9.03 -3.40 -10.56
CA SER A 111 -9.15 -3.09 -11.98
C SER A 111 -10.50 -3.56 -12.53
N ASP A 112 -11.03 -2.89 -13.56
CA ASP A 112 -12.29 -3.25 -14.22
C ASP A 112 -12.36 -4.71 -14.73
N PHE A 113 -11.19 -5.34 -14.91
CA PHE A 113 -11.06 -6.71 -15.41
C PHE A 113 -10.87 -7.76 -14.31
N TYR A 114 -10.78 -7.35 -13.04
CA TYR A 114 -10.61 -8.27 -11.92
C TYR A 114 -11.95 -9.00 -11.64
N GLN A 115 -11.87 -10.32 -11.46
CA GLN A 115 -13.05 -11.19 -11.26
C GLN A 115 -12.94 -12.06 -9.99
N GLY A 116 -11.88 -11.87 -9.20
CA GLY A 116 -11.69 -12.59 -7.94
C GLY A 116 -12.47 -11.94 -6.78
N PRO A 117 -12.39 -12.53 -5.58
CA PRO A 117 -13.00 -11.93 -4.40
C PRO A 117 -12.39 -10.57 -4.11
N LEU A 118 -13.23 -9.62 -3.70
CA LEU A 118 -12.74 -8.31 -3.25
C LEU A 118 -11.94 -8.48 -1.96
N VAL A 119 -10.97 -7.59 -1.72
CA VAL A 119 -10.10 -7.69 -0.53
C VAL A 119 -10.92 -7.62 0.76
N HIS A 120 -11.92 -6.74 0.82
CA HIS A 120 -12.83 -6.61 1.96
C HIS A 120 -13.67 -7.86 2.18
N GLU A 121 -14.12 -8.52 1.11
CA GLU A 121 -14.86 -9.78 1.22
C GLU A 121 -13.96 -10.91 1.75
N ALA A 122 -12.75 -11.00 1.21
CA ALA A 122 -11.79 -12.04 1.57
C ALA A 122 -11.32 -11.95 3.03
N ILE A 123 -11.22 -10.73 3.59
CA ILE A 123 -10.93 -10.52 5.03
C ILE A 123 -12.18 -10.51 5.92
N GLY A 124 -13.38 -10.63 5.36
CA GLY A 124 -14.63 -10.58 6.11
C GLY A 124 -14.96 -9.21 6.71
N TYR A 125 -14.50 -8.13 6.09
CA TYR A 125 -14.73 -6.76 6.55
C TYR A 125 -16.21 -6.39 6.43
N GLN A 126 -16.83 -5.98 7.54
CA GLN A 126 -18.22 -5.50 7.59
C GLN A 126 -18.28 -4.22 8.41
N VAL A 127 -18.79 -3.14 7.80
CA VAL A 127 -19.03 -1.87 8.51
C VAL A 127 -20.51 -1.76 8.83
N ARG A 128 -20.83 -1.56 10.11
CA ARG A 128 -22.16 -1.20 10.58
C ARG A 128 -22.09 0.18 11.24
N CYS A 129 -22.76 1.16 10.64
CA CYS A 129 -22.90 2.49 11.20
C CYS A 129 -24.28 2.59 11.84
N GLU A 130 -24.33 2.77 13.15
CA GLU A 130 -25.56 2.98 13.89
C GLU A 130 -25.55 4.40 14.48
N MET A 131 -26.67 5.12 14.33
CA MET A 131 -26.83 6.39 15.03
C MET A 131 -27.11 6.08 16.50
N VAL A 132 -26.21 6.54 17.38
CA VAL A 132 -26.46 6.52 18.81
C VAL A 132 -27.43 7.65 19.12
N GLU A 133 -28.70 7.31 19.37
CA GLU A 133 -29.64 8.29 19.89
C GLU A 133 -29.12 8.78 21.26
N PRO A 134 -29.05 10.09 21.51
CA PRO A 134 -28.68 10.60 22.82
C PRO A 134 -29.76 10.16 23.81
N ASN A 135 -29.39 9.32 24.79
CA ASN A 135 -30.29 8.90 25.86
C ASN A 135 -30.99 10.11 26.47
N GLY A 136 -32.26 10.30 26.12
CA GLY A 136 -33.13 11.29 26.71
C GLY A 136 -33.51 10.84 28.12
N SER A 137 -32.66 11.14 29.10
CA SER A 137 -33.02 11.06 30.52
C SER A 137 -32.10 11.97 31.33
N VAL A 138 -32.28 13.28 31.17
CA VAL A 138 -32.08 14.19 32.30
C VAL A 138 -33.40 14.13 33.07
N GLU A 139 -33.48 13.21 34.03
CA GLU A 139 -34.52 13.27 35.05
C GLU A 139 -34.39 14.59 35.82
N ARG A 140 -35.55 15.13 36.15
CA ARG A 140 -35.81 16.47 36.69
C ARG A 140 -35.25 16.69 38.09
#